data_AF-A0AA45BYU3-F1
#
_entry.id   AF-A0AA45BYU3-F1
#
_cell.length_a   1.000
_cell.length_b   1.000
_cell.length_c   1.000
_cell.angle_alpha   90.00
_cell.angle_beta   90.00
_cell.angle_gamma   90.00
#
_symmetry.space_group_name_H-M   'P 1'
#
loop_
_entity.id
_entity.type
_entity.pdbx_description
1 polymer ?
#
loop_
_entity_poly.entity_id
_entity_poly.type
_entity_poly.pdbx_seq_one_letter_code
_entity_poly.pdbx_strand_id
1 'polypeptide(L)'
;MKIHLALASALLALSAMAAASTTVYEYPRAEDLPEDSRAVFPRDPALLTSLDSRITAAHFFNAWSNRQNERERIKADMYFVGVMDATEGILWCPDRPLKPGSLRSIAYDYFSKSSPERLKNAQAKTLIIEALKEIYVCK
;
A
#
# COMPACT_ATOMS: atom_id res chain seq x y z
N MET A 1 -43.11 33.53 -12.12
CA MET A 1 -42.07 33.46 -13.17
C MET A 1 -40.74 34.11 -12.76
N LYS A 2 -40.74 35.34 -12.22
CA LYS A 2 -39.49 36.06 -11.83
C LYS A 2 -38.70 35.43 -10.67
N ILE A 3 -39.39 34.82 -9.70
CA ILE A 3 -38.76 34.22 -8.50
C ILE A 3 -38.02 32.91 -8.85
N HIS A 4 -38.61 32.07 -9.70
CA HIS A 4 -37.96 30.83 -10.16
C HIS A 4 -36.73 31.11 -11.02
N LEU A 5 -36.76 32.19 -11.82
CA LEU A 5 -35.61 32.61 -12.60
C LEU A 5 -34.46 33.05 -11.67
N ALA A 6 -34.76 33.86 -10.65
CA ALA A 6 -33.77 34.29 -9.67
C ALA A 6 -33.18 33.12 -8.86
N LEU A 7 -34.01 32.13 -8.49
CA LEU A 7 -33.55 30.94 -7.77
C LEU A 7 -32.63 30.08 -8.64
N ALA A 8 -32.99 29.88 -9.91
CA ALA A 8 -32.17 29.13 -10.86
C ALA A 8 -30.81 29.82 -11.08
N SER A 9 -30.81 31.15 -11.22
CA SER A 9 -29.57 31.95 -11.34
C SER A 9 -28.68 31.81 -10.11
N ALA A 10 -29.25 31.84 -8.90
CA ALA A 10 -28.51 31.69 -7.66
C ALA A 10 -27.91 30.28 -7.51
N LEU A 11 -28.68 29.24 -7.87
CA LEU A 11 -28.19 27.84 -7.86
C LEU A 11 -27.07 27.61 -8.86
N LEU A 12 -27.15 28.19 -10.05
CA LEU A 12 -26.07 28.16 -11.05
C LEU A 12 -24.81 28.87 -10.55
N ALA A 13 -24.95 30.03 -9.91
CA ALA A 13 -23.82 30.76 -9.33
C ALA A 13 -23.15 29.99 -8.17
N LEU A 14 -23.92 29.32 -7.30
CA LEU A 14 -23.38 28.48 -6.24
C LEU A 14 -22.67 27.23 -6.79
N SER A 15 -23.15 26.65 -7.89
CA SER A 15 -22.51 25.47 -8.49
C SER A 15 -21.13 25.76 -9.09
N ALA A 16 -20.89 26.99 -9.56
CA ALA A 16 -19.59 27.42 -10.09
C ALA A 16 -18.54 27.72 -9.00
N MET A 17 -18.97 27.88 -7.73
CA MET A 17 -18.07 28.10 -6.59
C MET A 17 -17.70 26.82 -5.85
N ALA A 18 -18.14 25.65 -6.33
CA ALA A 18 -17.53 24.38 -5.96
C ALA A 18 -16.12 24.36 -6.57
N ALA A 19 -15.19 25.06 -5.93
CA ALA A 19 -13.79 25.06 -6.30
C ALA A 19 -13.34 23.61 -6.25
N ALA A 20 -13.15 23.01 -7.42
CA ALA A 20 -12.36 21.80 -7.53
C ALA A 20 -10.98 22.17 -6.99
N SER A 21 -10.69 21.75 -5.77
CA SER A 21 -9.35 21.79 -5.20
C SER A 21 -8.50 20.89 -6.07
N THR A 22 -7.93 21.44 -7.15
CA THR A 22 -6.90 20.76 -7.91
C THR A 22 -5.66 20.75 -7.03
N THR A 23 -5.50 19.69 -6.24
CA THR A 23 -4.21 19.37 -5.64
C THR A 23 -3.25 19.17 -6.80
N VAL A 24 -2.38 20.14 -7.07
CA VAL A 24 -1.27 19.97 -8.00
C VAL A 24 -0.39 18.89 -7.38
N TYR A 25 -0.45 17.69 -7.94
CA TYR A 25 0.43 16.60 -7.54
C TYR A 25 1.81 16.91 -8.13
N GLU A 26 2.64 17.57 -7.35
CA GLU A 26 4.04 17.75 -7.70
C GLU A 26 4.70 16.37 -7.62
N TYR A 27 4.99 15.78 -8.78
CA TYR A 27 5.76 14.55 -8.85
C TYR A 27 7.11 14.81 -8.18
N PRO A 28 7.56 13.96 -7.24
CA PRO A 28 8.80 14.21 -6.54
C PRO A 28 9.96 14.24 -7.55
N ARG A 29 10.93 15.12 -7.26
CA ARG A 29 12.25 15.13 -7.92
C ARG A 29 12.75 13.71 -8.16
N ALA A 30 13.33 13.45 -9.32
CA ALA A 30 13.96 12.18 -9.68
C ALA A 30 15.25 11.88 -8.87
N GLU A 31 15.55 12.70 -7.87
CA GLU A 31 16.67 12.53 -6.95
C GLU A 31 16.24 11.65 -5.78
N ASP A 32 17.10 10.72 -5.39
CA ASP A 32 16.89 9.93 -4.19
C ASP A 32 16.80 10.86 -2.98
N LEU A 33 15.80 10.65 -2.12
CA LEU A 33 15.84 11.24 -0.79
C LEU A 33 17.01 10.65 0.00
N PRO A 34 17.56 11.38 0.99
CA PRO A 34 18.69 10.90 1.79
C PRO A 34 18.49 9.50 2.37
N GLU A 35 17.27 9.15 2.75
CA GLU A 35 16.90 7.84 3.34
C GLU A 35 16.94 6.68 2.33
N ASP A 36 16.79 6.97 1.04
CA ASP A 36 16.81 5.98 -0.04
C ASP A 36 18.09 5.98 -0.85
N SER A 37 18.91 7.02 -0.67
CA SER A 37 20.15 7.18 -1.38
C SER A 37 21.09 6.01 -1.08
N ARG A 38 21.59 5.39 -2.15
CA ARG A 38 22.64 4.36 -2.06
C ARG A 38 24.01 4.94 -1.73
N ALA A 39 24.15 6.27 -1.74
CA ALA A 39 25.42 6.97 -1.55
C ALA A 39 25.74 7.29 -0.08
N VAL A 40 24.76 7.21 0.84
CA VAL A 40 24.95 7.60 2.26
C VAL A 40 25.04 6.38 3.17
N PHE A 41 26.09 6.33 4.00
CA PHE A 41 26.27 5.38 5.10
C PHE A 41 26.56 6.16 6.40
N PRO A 42 25.90 5.86 7.54
CA PRO A 42 24.98 4.74 7.80
C PRO A 42 23.50 5.07 7.49
N ARG A 43 22.75 4.06 7.02
CA ARG A 43 21.31 4.15 6.72
C ARG A 43 20.47 3.90 7.98
N ASP A 44 19.27 4.46 8.04
CA ASP A 44 18.32 4.18 9.13
C ASP A 44 17.79 2.73 9.00
N PRO A 45 18.12 1.82 9.94
CA PRO A 45 17.70 0.43 9.88
C PRO A 45 16.20 0.22 10.15
N ALA A 46 15.47 1.28 10.54
CA ALA A 46 14.02 1.22 10.77
C ALA A 46 13.19 1.43 9.49
N LEU A 47 13.81 1.85 8.39
CA LEU A 47 13.14 2.12 7.11
C LEU A 47 13.38 0.98 6.12
N LEU A 48 12.35 0.67 5.32
CA LEU A 48 12.46 -0.26 4.21
C LEU A 48 13.34 0.33 3.10
N THR A 49 14.27 -0.48 2.61
CA THR A 49 15.14 -0.09 1.49
C THR A 49 15.24 -1.20 0.44
N SER A 50 15.60 -0.83 -0.79
CA SER A 50 15.84 -1.80 -1.87
C SER A 50 17.00 -2.77 -1.61
N LEU A 51 17.79 -2.53 -0.56
CA LEU A 51 18.95 -3.33 -0.19
C LEU A 51 18.61 -4.38 0.88
N ASP A 52 17.37 -4.39 1.37
CA ASP A 52 16.89 -5.38 2.35
C ASP A 52 16.70 -6.74 1.66
N SER A 53 17.74 -7.58 1.70
CA SER A 53 17.72 -8.92 1.07
C SER A 53 16.87 -9.94 1.84
N ARG A 54 16.59 -9.68 3.12
CA ARG A 54 15.80 -10.56 3.99
C ARG A 54 14.89 -9.78 4.93
N ILE A 55 13.75 -9.35 4.40
CA ILE A 55 12.76 -8.58 5.15
C ILE A 55 11.97 -9.50 6.10
N THR A 56 12.04 -9.23 7.41
CA THR A 56 11.19 -9.90 8.41
C THR A 56 9.76 -9.41 8.30
N ALA A 57 8.82 -10.24 8.73
CA ALA A 57 7.41 -9.87 8.74
C ALA A 57 7.13 -8.64 9.63
N ALA A 58 7.82 -8.51 10.76
CA ALA A 58 7.72 -7.34 11.63
C ALA A 58 8.19 -6.06 10.92
N HIS A 59 9.34 -6.10 10.23
CA HIS A 59 9.87 -4.93 9.53
C HIS A 59 8.92 -4.48 8.41
N PHE A 60 8.48 -5.42 7.58
CA PHE A 60 7.47 -5.17 6.55
C PHE A 60 6.18 -4.60 7.13
N PHE A 61 5.62 -5.24 8.16
CA PHE A 61 4.31 -4.85 8.70
C PHE A 61 4.35 -3.50 9.41
N ASN A 62 5.46 -3.17 10.07
CA ASN A 62 5.67 -1.83 10.65
C ASN A 62 5.61 -0.76 9.57
N ALA A 63 6.32 -0.93 8.45
CA ALA A 63 6.25 0.00 7.32
C ALA A 63 4.86 0.02 6.66
N TRP A 64 4.25 -1.15 6.46
CA TRP A 64 2.97 -1.29 5.76
C TRP A 64 1.77 -0.72 6.52
N SER A 65 1.85 -0.70 7.85
CA SER A 65 0.81 -0.16 8.75
C SER A 65 1.09 1.28 9.23
N ASN A 66 2.24 1.86 8.88
CA ASN A 66 2.63 3.20 9.34
C ASN A 66 1.83 4.32 8.67
N ARG A 67 0.73 4.76 9.29
CA ARG A 67 -0.14 5.83 8.78
C ARG A 67 0.54 7.19 8.66
N GLN A 68 1.64 7.42 9.36
CA GLN A 68 2.36 8.70 9.38
C GLN A 68 3.43 8.76 8.30
N ASN A 69 3.79 7.62 7.70
CA ASN A 69 4.81 7.54 6.66
C ASN A 69 4.25 6.84 5.42
N GLU A 70 3.59 7.63 4.57
CA GLU A 70 3.04 7.17 3.29
C GLU A 70 4.11 6.54 2.41
N ARG A 71 5.33 7.08 2.43
CA ARG A 71 6.44 6.59 1.61
C ARG A 71 6.84 5.16 1.97
N GLU A 72 6.97 4.86 3.26
CA GLU A 72 7.22 3.50 3.75
C GLU A 72 6.08 2.55 3.41
N ARG A 73 4.83 3.03 3.49
CA ARG A 73 3.67 2.24 3.06
C ARG A 73 3.72 1.91 1.57
N ILE A 74 4.06 2.87 0.72
CA ILE A 74 4.19 2.65 -0.73
C ILE A 74 5.30 1.65 -1.02
N LYS A 75 6.47 1.76 -0.37
CA LYS A 75 7.55 0.76 -0.51
C LYS A 75 7.09 -0.65 -0.10
N ALA A 76 6.37 -0.76 1.01
CA ALA A 76 5.80 -2.02 1.45
C ALA A 76 4.73 -2.56 0.46
N ASP A 77 3.86 -1.70 -0.08
CA ASP A 77 2.91 -2.08 -1.12
C ASP A 77 3.64 -2.58 -2.39
N MET A 78 4.77 -1.97 -2.78
CA MET A 78 5.61 -2.44 -3.90
C MET A 78 6.24 -3.80 -3.61
N TYR A 79 6.78 -4.04 -2.41
CA TYR A 79 7.25 -5.35 -2.01
C TYR A 79 6.13 -6.40 -2.06
N PHE A 80 4.94 -6.06 -1.56
CA PHE A 80 3.77 -6.93 -1.57
C PHE A 80 3.37 -7.33 -3.00
N VAL A 81 3.26 -6.36 -3.91
CA VAL A 81 2.98 -6.62 -5.33
C VAL A 81 4.04 -7.52 -5.95
N GLY A 82 5.33 -7.29 -5.66
CA GLY A 82 6.41 -8.16 -6.13
C GLY A 82 6.31 -9.60 -5.63
N VAL A 83 5.90 -9.82 -4.37
CA VAL A 83 5.63 -11.17 -3.84
C VAL A 83 4.45 -11.81 -4.55
N MET A 84 3.37 -11.06 -4.79
CA MET A 84 2.19 -11.58 -5.46
C MET A 84 2.52 -12.03 -6.89
N ASP A 85 3.16 -11.16 -7.67
CA ASP A 85 3.53 -11.46 -9.07
C ASP A 85 4.47 -12.67 -9.17
N ALA A 86 5.40 -12.80 -8.22
CA ALA A 86 6.33 -13.93 -8.18
C ALA A 86 5.69 -15.27 -7.74
N THR A 87 4.46 -15.28 -7.22
CA THR A 87 3.88 -16.46 -6.56
C THR A 87 2.46 -16.82 -7.00
N GLU A 88 1.73 -15.90 -7.63
CA GLU A 88 0.42 -16.15 -8.22
C GLU A 88 0.51 -17.26 -9.27
N GLY A 89 -0.44 -18.19 -9.26
CA GLY A 89 -0.50 -19.32 -10.20
C GLY A 89 0.49 -20.45 -9.92
N ILE A 90 1.43 -20.25 -8.99
CA ILE A 90 2.45 -21.24 -8.61
C ILE A 90 2.20 -21.74 -7.19
N LEU A 91 2.06 -20.83 -6.24
CA LEU A 91 1.90 -21.15 -4.81
C LEU A 91 0.49 -20.90 -4.31
N TRP A 92 -0.25 -19.99 -4.93
CA TRP A 92 -1.66 -19.71 -4.64
C TRP A 92 -2.33 -19.29 -5.95
N CYS A 93 -3.61 -19.63 -6.12
CA CYS A 93 -4.31 -19.49 -7.40
C CYS A 93 -5.68 -18.85 -7.17
N PRO A 94 -5.86 -17.56 -7.46
CA PRO A 94 -7.13 -16.91 -7.25
C PRO A 94 -8.15 -17.29 -8.31
N ASP A 95 -9.40 -17.52 -7.90
CA ASP A 95 -10.53 -17.53 -8.81
C ASP A 95 -10.79 -16.08 -9.26
N ARG A 96 -10.65 -15.80 -10.56
CA ARG A 96 -10.85 -14.45 -11.13
C ARG A 96 -12.34 -14.20 -11.44
N PRO A 97 -12.82 -12.93 -11.35
CA PRO A 97 -12.10 -11.72 -10.98
C PRO A 97 -12.08 -11.43 -9.47
N LEU A 98 -10.96 -10.90 -8.98
CA LEU A 98 -10.82 -10.45 -7.59
C LEU A 98 -11.28 -8.99 -7.41
N LYS A 99 -11.86 -8.67 -6.25
CA LYS A 99 -12.16 -7.27 -5.91
C LYS A 99 -10.87 -6.49 -5.63
N PRO A 100 -10.78 -5.22 -6.04
CA PRO A 100 -9.65 -4.37 -5.72
C PRO A 100 -9.37 -4.36 -4.21
N GLY A 101 -8.11 -4.53 -3.84
CA GLY A 101 -7.68 -4.52 -2.43
C GLY A 101 -7.96 -5.79 -1.63
N SER A 102 -8.68 -6.79 -2.16
CA SER A 102 -8.97 -8.03 -1.40
C SER A 102 -7.72 -8.76 -0.94
N LEU A 103 -6.74 -8.97 -1.82
CA LEU A 103 -5.50 -9.67 -1.48
C LEU A 103 -4.71 -8.93 -0.40
N ARG A 104 -4.65 -7.60 -0.51
CA ARG A 104 -4.05 -6.74 0.51
C ARG A 104 -4.77 -6.89 1.85
N SER A 105 -6.10 -6.88 1.85
CA SER A 105 -6.90 -7.02 3.08
C SER A 105 -6.69 -8.37 3.75
N ILE A 106 -6.65 -9.46 2.96
CA ILE A 106 -6.42 -10.82 3.45
C ILE A 106 -5.04 -10.90 4.13
N ALA A 107 -4.00 -10.47 3.43
CA ALA A 107 -2.65 -10.47 3.99
C ALA A 107 -2.55 -9.56 5.22
N TYR A 108 -3.11 -8.35 5.19
CA TYR A 108 -3.09 -7.45 6.34
C TYR A 108 -3.75 -8.07 7.58
N ASP A 109 -4.92 -8.68 7.42
CA ASP A 109 -5.64 -9.35 8.51
C ASP A 109 -4.80 -10.50 9.11
N TYR A 110 -4.18 -11.32 8.26
CA TYR A 110 -3.28 -12.40 8.67
C TYR A 110 -2.09 -11.89 9.51
N PHE A 111 -1.44 -10.81 9.06
CA PHE A 111 -0.35 -10.19 9.82
C PHE A 111 -0.82 -9.59 11.14
N SER A 112 -1.99 -8.95 11.16
CA SER A 112 -2.55 -8.32 12.38
C SER A 112 -2.90 -9.34 13.48
N LYS A 113 -3.24 -10.57 13.09
CA LYS A 113 -3.54 -11.69 13.99
C LYS A 113 -2.31 -12.51 14.36
N SER A 114 -1.19 -12.33 13.66
CA SER A 114 0.05 -13.06 13.91
C SER A 114 0.69 -12.62 15.23
N SER A 115 1.27 -13.58 15.97
CA SER A 115 1.94 -13.26 17.24
C SER A 115 3.20 -12.40 17.02
N PRO A 116 3.59 -11.55 17.99
CA PRO A 116 4.81 -10.75 17.88
C PRO A 116 6.07 -11.59 17.62
N GLU A 117 6.14 -12.79 18.20
CA GLU A 117 7.26 -13.71 17.99
C GLU A 117 7.29 -14.25 16.55
N ARG A 118 6.12 -14.61 16.00
CA ARG A 118 6.01 -15.04 14.60
C ARG A 118 6.43 -13.91 13.64
N LEU A 119 5.97 -12.69 13.89
CA LEU A 119 6.34 -11.52 13.08
C LEU A 119 7.86 -11.24 13.10
N LYS A 120 8.52 -11.41 14.25
CA LYS A 120 9.97 -11.20 14.36
C LYS A 120 10.77 -12.27 13.62
N ASN A 121 10.33 -13.53 13.67
CA ASN A 121 11.12 -14.67 13.19
C ASN A 121 10.84 -15.04 11.72
N ALA A 122 9.62 -14.80 11.23
CA ALA A 122 9.23 -15.13 9.87
C ALA A 122 9.70 -14.07 8.86
N GLN A 123 9.94 -14.49 7.61
CA GLN A 123 10.09 -13.56 6.49
C GLN A 123 8.71 -13.05 6.05
N ALA A 124 8.64 -11.80 5.60
CA ALA A 124 7.39 -11.19 5.15
C ALA A 124 6.72 -11.97 4.01
N LYS A 125 7.49 -12.36 2.97
CA LYS A 125 6.98 -13.19 1.87
C LYS A 125 6.33 -14.50 2.33
N THR A 126 6.85 -15.11 3.40
CA THR A 126 6.33 -16.38 3.91
C THR A 126 4.92 -16.19 4.45
N LEU A 127 4.70 -15.19 5.31
CA LEU A 127 3.36 -14.91 5.84
C LEU A 127 2.39 -14.41 4.76
N ILE A 128 2.87 -13.65 3.76
CA ILE A 128 2.03 -13.24 2.62
C ILE A 128 1.50 -14.48 1.87
N ILE A 129 2.39 -15.42 1.54
CA ILE A 129 2.01 -16.64 0.83
C ILE A 129 1.10 -17.52 1.69
N GLU A 130 1.41 -17.68 2.98
CA GLU A 130 0.57 -18.43 3.93
C GLU A 130 -0.86 -17.86 3.97
N ALA A 131 -0.99 -16.53 4.12
CA ALA A 131 -2.30 -15.85 4.12
C ALA A 131 -3.12 -16.11 2.86
N LEU A 132 -2.47 -16.07 1.68
CA LEU A 132 -3.17 -16.27 0.41
C LEU A 132 -3.54 -17.74 0.19
N LYS A 133 -2.70 -18.68 0.63
CA LYS A 133 -2.97 -20.12 0.56
C LYS A 133 -4.15 -20.57 1.40
N GLU A 134 -4.48 -19.87 2.49
CA GLU A 134 -5.67 -20.20 3.31
C GLU A 134 -6.98 -20.05 2.53
N ILE A 135 -6.98 -19.24 1.47
CA ILE A 135 -8.19 -18.89 0.71
C ILE A 135 -8.10 -19.38 -0.74
N TYR A 136 -6.93 -19.23 -1.37
CA TYR A 136 -6.71 -19.46 -2.80
C TYR A 136 -5.77 -20.64 -3.05
N VAL A 137 -6.22 -21.83 -2.68
CA VAL A 137 -5.48 -23.08 -2.91
C VAL A 137 -5.48 -23.38 -4.42
N CYS A 138 -4.29 -23.65 -4.98
CA CYS A 138 -4.17 -24.14 -6.37
C CYS A 138 -4.75 -25.55 -6.51
N LYS A 139 -5.43 -25.79 -7.63
CA LYS A 139 -6.02 -27.09 -7.99
C LYS A 139 -5.06 -27.91 -8.84
#